data_AF-A0A7Z9G9Q5-F1
#
_entry.id   AF-A0A7Z9G9Q5-F1
#
_cell.length_a   1.000
_cell.length_b   1.000
_cell.length_c   1.000
_cell.angle_alpha   90.00
_cell.angle_beta   90.00
_cell.angle_gamma   90.00
#
_symmetry.space_group_name_H-M   'P 1'
#
loop_
_entity.id
_entity.type
_entity.pdbx_description
1 polymer ?
#
loop_
_entity_poly.entity_id
_entity_poly.type
_entity_poly.pdbx_seq_one_letter_code
_entity_poly.pdbx_strand_id
1 'polypeptide(L)'
;MRGIDLIYQAGIHVEVKCSVTQVNQRHYQALHQFFATRGIKVDFNAQIRKTNGGVLDPSPLNLSFEEKVDLNLFKIGLDGDVRERPEPTKAPEETRLCFAGINALYVAPDLKVFPCSAFPMQIGDLGTQTLKEVWAGDEKLQDVRQMNRARTQGCSNCDARKYCGYCMGKAYLENEGDYTQPASITCADAFAWKDATKRYVEGDRSKPQATPKPTRKPVFNIRSTHDSPPKAKVTICGNC
;
A
#
# COMPACT_ATOMS: atom_id res chain seq x y z
N MET A 1 2.66 -2.87 -24.61
CA MET A 1 1.24 -3.10 -24.94
C MET A 1 0.89 -4.57 -25.10
N ARG A 2 1.55 -5.33 -25.99
CA ARG A 2 1.26 -6.76 -26.25
C ARG A 2 0.88 -7.61 -25.04
N GLY A 3 1.62 -7.56 -23.92
CA GLY A 3 1.30 -8.34 -22.72
C GLY A 3 -0.04 -7.98 -22.09
N ILE A 4 -0.34 -6.68 -21.98
CA ILE A 4 -1.63 -6.19 -21.48
C ILE A 4 -2.76 -6.63 -22.40
N ASP A 5 -2.56 -6.53 -23.72
CA ASP A 5 -3.56 -6.88 -24.71
C ASP A 5 -3.91 -8.37 -24.64
N LEU A 6 -2.91 -9.25 -24.51
CA LEU A 6 -3.11 -10.69 -24.37
C LEU A 6 -3.88 -11.06 -23.10
N ILE A 7 -3.54 -10.45 -21.95
CA ILE A 7 -4.23 -10.71 -20.67
C ILE A 7 -5.69 -10.22 -20.74
N TYR A 8 -5.90 -9.04 -21.32
CA TYR A 8 -7.23 -8.46 -21.49
C TYR A 8 -8.10 -9.29 -22.44
N GLN A 9 -7.54 -9.75 -23.58
CA GLN A 9 -8.23 -10.62 -24.54
C GLN A 9 -8.60 -11.98 -23.94
N ALA A 10 -7.80 -12.50 -23.01
CA ALA A 10 -8.09 -13.71 -22.25
C ALA A 10 -9.22 -13.53 -21.21
N GLY A 11 -9.81 -12.33 -21.09
CA GLY A 11 -10.88 -12.05 -20.12
C GLY A 11 -10.39 -11.90 -18.68
N ILE A 12 -9.08 -11.75 -18.47
CA ILE A 12 -8.48 -11.54 -17.15
C ILE A 12 -8.54 -10.05 -16.81
N HIS A 13 -8.92 -9.73 -15.57
CA HIS A 13 -8.95 -8.35 -15.10
C HIS A 13 -7.53 -7.76 -15.07
N VAL A 14 -7.36 -6.58 -15.68
CA VAL A 14 -6.09 -5.85 -15.71
C VAL A 14 -6.25 -4.50 -15.01
N GLU A 15 -5.29 -4.21 -14.13
CA GLU A 15 -5.07 -2.89 -13.56
C GLU A 15 -3.60 -2.53 -13.76
N VAL A 16 -3.33 -1.28 -14.15
CA VAL A 16 -1.97 -0.77 -14.35
C VAL A 16 -1.55 -0.05 -13.09
N LYS A 17 -0.42 -0.45 -12.49
CA LYS A 17 0.20 0.29 -11.39
C LYS A 17 1.35 1.13 -11.92
N CYS A 18 1.33 2.43 -11.65
CA CYS A 18 2.35 3.36 -12.11
C CYS A 18 2.92 4.15 -10.94
N SER A 19 4.24 4.06 -10.77
CA SER A 19 4.97 4.99 -9.90
C SER A 19 5.26 6.27 -10.67
N VAL A 20 4.77 7.38 -10.14
CA VAL A 20 5.00 8.73 -10.66
C VAL A 20 6.23 9.29 -9.97
N THR A 21 7.19 9.76 -10.77
CA THR A 21 8.50 10.24 -10.35
C THR A 21 8.84 11.54 -11.10
N GLN A 22 9.94 12.18 -10.73
CA GLN A 22 10.49 13.33 -11.45
C GLN A 22 10.65 13.10 -12.96
N VAL A 23 10.88 11.84 -13.37
CA VAL A 23 11.11 11.47 -14.77
C VAL A 23 9.82 11.48 -15.59
N ASN A 24 8.70 11.04 -15.02
CA ASN A 24 7.45 10.79 -15.78
C ASN A 24 6.25 11.62 -15.30
N GLN A 25 6.44 12.54 -14.35
CA GLN A 25 5.35 13.33 -13.78
C GLN A 25 4.54 14.15 -14.79
N ARG A 26 5.11 14.51 -15.94
CA ARG A 26 4.39 15.25 -16.99
C ARG A 26 3.45 14.37 -17.81
N HIS A 27 3.43 13.06 -17.57
CA HIS A 27 2.75 12.08 -18.43
C HIS A 27 1.68 11.24 -17.73
N TYR A 28 1.52 11.32 -16.40
CA TYR A 28 0.57 10.45 -15.69
C TYR A 28 -0.89 10.67 -16.13
N GLN A 29 -1.28 11.91 -16.48
CA GLN A 29 -2.62 12.22 -16.98
C GLN A 29 -2.89 11.59 -18.35
N ALA A 30 -1.93 11.73 -19.28
CA ALA A 30 -2.01 11.10 -20.59
C ALA A 30 -2.02 9.57 -20.50
N LEU A 31 -1.25 8.99 -19.58
CA LEU A 31 -1.25 7.56 -19.30
C LEU A 31 -2.63 7.09 -18.81
N HIS A 32 -3.24 7.83 -17.88
CA HIS A 32 -4.60 7.55 -17.42
C HIS A 32 -5.59 7.58 -18.59
N GLN A 33 -5.58 8.64 -19.41
CA GLN A 33 -6.49 8.76 -20.56
C GLN A 33 -6.31 7.61 -21.55
N PHE A 34 -5.07 7.21 -21.82
CA PHE A 34 -4.76 6.10 -22.71
C PHE A 34 -5.39 4.79 -22.24
N PHE A 35 -5.33 4.45 -20.96
CA PHE A 35 -5.93 3.22 -20.43
C PHE A 35 -7.43 3.33 -20.14
N ALA A 36 -7.91 4.52 -19.79
CA ALA A 36 -9.32 4.81 -19.58
C ALA A 36 -10.18 4.48 -20.82
N THR A 37 -9.71 4.82 -22.02
CA THR A 37 -10.39 4.48 -23.30
C THR A 37 -10.55 2.97 -23.54
N ARG A 38 -9.81 2.14 -22.79
CA ARG A 38 -9.84 0.67 -22.85
C ARG A 38 -10.58 0.04 -21.67
N GLY A 39 -11.14 0.86 -20.77
CA GLY A 39 -11.75 0.41 -19.52
C GLY A 39 -10.75 -0.19 -18.54
N ILE A 40 -9.45 0.14 -18.66
CA ILE A 40 -8.40 -0.35 -17.78
C ILE A 40 -8.10 0.74 -16.75
N LYS A 41 -8.17 0.38 -15.47
CA LYS A 41 -7.85 1.29 -14.36
C LYS A 41 -6.34 1.47 -14.25
N VAL A 42 -5.92 2.69 -13.93
CA VAL A 42 -4.53 3.01 -13.54
C VAL A 42 -4.50 3.46 -12.09
N ASP A 43 -3.67 2.81 -11.28
CA ASP A 43 -3.40 3.19 -9.90
C ASP A 43 -2.03 3.87 -9.81
N PHE A 44 -2.03 5.10 -9.32
CA PHE A 44 -0.83 5.93 -9.20
C PHE A 44 -0.31 5.97 -7.76
N ASN A 45 0.98 5.73 -7.61
CA ASN A 45 1.72 5.98 -6.37
C ASN A 45 2.88 6.95 -6.66
N ALA A 46 3.33 7.71 -5.66
CA ALA A 46 4.49 8.61 -5.78
C ALA A 46 5.49 8.39 -4.65
N GLN A 47 5.56 7.15 -4.14
CA GLN A 47 6.38 6.81 -2.99
C GLN A 47 7.59 6.01 -3.46
N ILE A 48 8.72 6.68 -3.61
CA ILE A 48 10.01 6.06 -3.86
C ILE A 48 10.80 6.07 -2.54
N ARG A 49 11.39 4.93 -2.19
CA ARG A 49 12.15 4.77 -0.94
C ARG A 49 13.47 4.06 -1.19
N LYS A 50 14.36 4.12 -0.21
CA LYS A 50 15.58 3.31 -0.14
C LYS A 50 15.27 1.83 -0.36
N THR A 51 16.17 1.13 -1.05
CA THR A 51 16.12 -0.32 -1.20
C THR A 51 16.19 -1.02 0.16
N ASN A 52 15.66 -2.25 0.27
CA ASN A 52 15.68 -3.00 1.53
C ASN A 52 17.10 -3.25 2.07
N GLY A 53 18.10 -3.34 1.19
CA GLY A 53 19.49 -3.48 1.57
C GLY A 53 20.19 -2.15 1.90
N GLY A 54 19.52 -1.00 1.75
CA GLY A 54 20.09 0.32 2.03
C GLY A 54 21.17 0.80 1.05
N VAL A 55 21.70 -0.07 0.19
CA VAL A 55 22.82 0.23 -0.73
C VAL A 55 22.45 1.25 -1.80
N LEU A 56 21.25 1.15 -2.38
CA LEU A 56 20.76 2.09 -3.39
C LEU A 56 19.63 2.93 -2.83
N ASP A 57 19.72 4.24 -3.05
CA ASP A 57 18.72 5.23 -2.67
C ASP A 57 18.12 5.94 -3.89
N PRO A 58 16.97 5.45 -4.40
CA PRO A 58 16.25 6.13 -5.47
C PRO A 58 15.34 7.26 -4.97
N SER A 59 15.38 7.63 -3.68
CA SER A 59 14.53 8.69 -3.12
C SER A 59 14.65 10.06 -3.81
N PRO A 60 15.76 10.45 -4.47
CA PRO A 60 15.80 11.67 -5.28
C PRO A 60 14.83 11.69 -6.47
N LEU A 61 14.30 10.52 -6.88
CA LEU A 61 13.27 10.43 -7.92
C LEU A 61 11.87 10.80 -7.43
N ASN A 62 11.68 11.03 -6.12
CA ASN A 62 10.40 11.44 -5.57
C ASN A 62 9.94 12.79 -6.13
N LEU A 63 8.63 12.92 -6.23
CA LEU A 63 7.98 14.19 -6.49
C LEU A 63 8.27 15.19 -5.38
N SER A 64 8.36 16.47 -5.74
CA SER A 64 8.32 17.58 -4.79
C SER A 64 6.97 17.64 -4.07
N PHE A 65 6.87 18.47 -3.03
CA PHE A 65 5.63 18.60 -2.26
C PHE A 65 4.43 19.01 -3.15
N GLU A 66 4.58 20.06 -3.95
CA GLU A 66 3.50 20.53 -4.83
C GLU A 66 3.14 19.50 -5.90
N GLU A 67 4.11 18.81 -6.49
CA GLU A 67 3.83 17.76 -7.49
C GLU A 67 3.09 16.56 -6.87
N LYS A 68 3.32 16.26 -5.58
CA LYS A 68 2.52 15.27 -4.84
C LYS A 68 1.10 15.77 -4.61
N VAL A 69 0.93 17.06 -4.29
CA VAL A 69 -0.38 17.69 -4.14
C VAL A 69 -1.16 17.59 -5.46
N ASP A 70 -0.54 17.96 -6.59
CA ASP A 70 -1.15 17.88 -7.92
C ASP A 70 -1.58 16.45 -8.28
N LEU A 71 -0.71 15.46 -8.03
CA LEU A 71 -1.07 14.06 -8.25
C LEU A 71 -2.24 13.62 -7.37
N ASN A 72 -2.27 14.04 -6.10
CA ASN A 72 -3.36 13.69 -5.19
C ASN A 72 -4.67 14.38 -5.57
N LEU A 73 -4.63 15.65 -5.99
CA LEU A 73 -5.79 16.36 -6.55
C LEU A 73 -6.35 15.63 -7.77
N PHE A 74 -5.47 15.23 -8.70
CA PHE A 74 -5.86 14.44 -9.85
C PHE A 74 -6.54 13.12 -9.43
N LYS A 75 -5.97 12.38 -8.47
CA LYS A 75 -6.55 11.13 -7.96
C LYS A 75 -7.92 11.33 -7.29
N ILE A 76 -8.07 12.38 -6.48
CA ILE A 76 -9.36 12.73 -5.85
C ILE A 76 -10.40 13.04 -6.93
N GLY A 77 -10.02 13.82 -7.96
CA GLY A 77 -10.89 14.13 -9.09
C GLY A 77 -11.34 12.89 -9.87
N LEU A 78 -10.46 11.90 -10.05
CA LEU A 78 -10.79 10.63 -10.71
C LEU A 78 -11.77 9.78 -9.89
N ASP A 79 -11.57 9.69 -8.58
CA ASP A 79 -12.46 8.94 -7.69
C ASP A 79 -13.83 9.63 -7.56
N GLY A 80 -13.90 10.94 -7.85
CA GLY A 80 -15.12 11.75 -7.77
C GLY A 80 -15.59 11.99 -6.33
N ASP A 81 -14.80 11.56 -5.36
CA ASP A 81 -15.06 11.62 -3.95
C ASP A 81 -13.76 11.97 -3.23
N VAL A 82 -13.84 12.93 -2.32
CA VAL A 82 -12.79 13.06 -1.33
C VAL A 82 -12.96 11.84 -0.46
N ARG A 83 -12.03 10.89 -0.52
CA ARG A 83 -11.93 9.88 0.54
C ARG A 83 -11.56 10.59 1.84
N GLU A 84 -12.50 11.33 2.42
CA GLU A 84 -12.44 11.77 3.79
C GLU A 84 -12.43 10.50 4.60
N ARG A 85 -11.23 10.05 4.97
CA ARG A 85 -11.13 9.05 6.02
C ARG A 85 -11.89 9.61 7.21
N PRO A 86 -12.75 8.86 7.88
CA PRO A 86 -13.36 9.36 9.11
C PRO A 86 -12.24 9.81 10.07
N GLU A 87 -12.53 10.82 10.90
CA GLU A 87 -11.61 11.20 11.96
C GLU A 87 -11.24 9.95 12.78
N PRO A 88 -9.97 9.79 13.20
CA PRO A 88 -9.57 8.64 14.01
C PRO A 88 -10.39 8.65 15.30
N THR A 89 -11.34 7.72 15.42
CA THR A 89 -12.22 7.59 16.59
C THR A 89 -11.55 6.90 17.76
N LYS A 90 -10.50 6.13 17.48
CA LYS A 90 -9.72 5.40 18.48
C LYS A 90 -8.63 6.29 19.09
N ALA A 91 -8.36 6.07 20.37
CA ALA A 91 -7.22 6.67 21.04
C ALA A 91 -5.90 6.20 20.40
N PRO A 92 -4.80 6.97 20.47
CA PRO A 92 -3.52 6.60 19.86
C PRO A 92 -3.00 5.20 20.27
N GLU A 93 -3.21 4.80 21.51
CA GLU A 93 -2.81 3.50 22.08
C GLU A 93 -3.62 2.33 21.49
N GLU A 94 -4.85 2.57 21.06
CA GLU A 94 -5.72 1.59 20.39
C GLU A 94 -5.58 1.63 18.86
N THR A 95 -4.88 2.64 18.35
CA THR A 95 -4.70 2.86 16.91
C THR A 95 -3.52 2.05 16.40
N ARG A 96 -3.81 0.84 15.93
CA ARG A 96 -2.85 0.02 15.17
C ARG A 96 -2.37 0.75 13.94
N LEU A 97 -1.07 0.65 13.65
CA LEU A 97 -0.42 1.31 12.51
C LEU A 97 -0.63 0.54 11.20
N CYS A 98 -0.27 -0.75 11.18
CA CYS A 98 -0.41 -1.63 10.03
C CYS A 98 -0.54 -3.10 10.48
N PHE A 99 -0.49 -4.04 9.53
CA PHE A 99 -0.67 -5.48 9.80
C PHE A 99 0.59 -6.33 9.61
N ALA A 100 1.77 -5.70 9.54
CA ALA A 100 3.04 -6.39 9.44
C ALA A 100 3.20 -7.39 10.60
N GLY A 101 3.51 -8.65 10.29
CA GLY A 101 3.62 -9.72 11.29
C GLY A 101 2.30 -10.17 11.94
N ILE A 102 1.15 -9.60 11.58
CA ILE A 102 -0.18 -9.95 12.15
C ILE A 102 -0.99 -10.81 11.18
N ASN A 103 -1.14 -10.37 9.93
CA ASN A 103 -1.81 -11.13 8.87
C ASN A 103 -0.95 -11.24 7.60
N ALA A 104 0.32 -10.82 7.70
CA ALA A 104 1.26 -10.78 6.61
C ALA A 104 2.66 -11.14 7.11
N LEU A 105 3.41 -11.79 6.23
CA LEU A 105 4.85 -12.03 6.27
C LEU A 105 5.38 -11.83 4.85
N TYR A 106 6.68 -11.64 4.74
CA TYR A 106 7.39 -11.76 3.47
C TYR A 106 8.48 -12.82 3.61
N VAL A 107 8.46 -13.80 2.71
CA VAL A 107 9.51 -14.81 2.58
C VAL A 107 10.34 -14.44 1.36
N ALA A 108 11.61 -14.13 1.58
CA ALA A 108 12.54 -13.84 0.51
C ALA A 108 13.00 -15.13 -0.21
N PRO A 109 13.53 -15.05 -1.44
CA PRO A 109 13.99 -16.23 -2.18
C PRO A 109 15.07 -17.06 -1.48
N ASP A 110 15.83 -16.44 -0.57
CA ASP A 110 16.85 -17.05 0.28
C ASP A 110 16.29 -17.58 1.62
N LEU A 111 14.97 -17.76 1.70
CA LEU A 111 14.22 -18.31 2.85
C LEU A 111 14.20 -17.43 4.11
N LYS A 112 14.79 -16.23 4.07
CA LYS A 112 14.69 -15.26 5.18
C LYS A 112 13.28 -14.70 5.26
N VAL A 113 12.78 -14.54 6.49
CA VAL A 113 11.41 -14.09 6.77
C VAL A 113 11.41 -12.70 7.38
N PHE A 114 10.48 -11.85 6.95
CA PHE A 114 10.31 -10.46 7.35
C PHE A 114 8.84 -10.16 7.71
N PRO A 115 8.53 -9.17 8.58
CA PRO A 115 7.15 -8.82 8.95
C PRO A 115 6.29 -8.38 7.76
N CYS A 116 6.89 -7.71 6.77
CA CYS A 116 6.28 -7.43 5.47
C CYS A 116 7.37 -7.14 4.43
N SER A 117 7.00 -7.09 3.16
CA SER A 117 7.95 -6.87 2.05
C SER A 117 8.69 -5.52 2.10
N ALA A 118 8.14 -4.55 2.83
CA ALA A 118 8.71 -3.22 2.97
C ALA A 118 9.50 -3.01 4.27
N PHE A 119 9.52 -3.99 5.18
CA PHE A 119 10.14 -3.86 6.50
C PHE A 119 11.33 -4.83 6.61
N PRO A 120 12.57 -4.37 6.34
CA PRO A 120 13.74 -5.24 6.25
C PRO A 120 14.34 -5.59 7.62
N MET A 121 13.48 -5.90 8.59
CA MET A 121 13.87 -6.49 9.87
C MET A 121 13.64 -8.00 9.78
N GLN A 122 14.71 -8.78 9.72
CA GLN A 122 14.59 -10.24 9.67
C GLN A 122 14.02 -10.77 10.99
N ILE A 123 13.02 -11.64 10.90
CA ILE A 123 12.32 -12.27 12.03
C ILE A 123 12.44 -13.80 12.04
N GLY A 124 13.07 -14.40 11.02
CA GLY A 124 13.27 -15.84 10.97
C GLY A 124 13.97 -16.31 9.70
N ASP A 125 14.21 -17.63 9.65
CA ASP A 125 14.86 -18.32 8.53
C ASP A 125 14.23 -19.71 8.32
N LEU A 126 13.59 -19.92 7.17
CA LEU A 126 12.94 -21.20 6.86
C LEU A 126 13.93 -22.32 6.48
N GLY A 127 15.22 -22.01 6.36
CA GLY A 127 16.27 -23.02 6.25
C GLY A 127 16.55 -23.75 7.56
N THR A 128 16.20 -23.15 8.71
CA THR A 128 16.47 -23.70 10.05
C THR A 128 15.23 -23.79 10.94
N GLN A 129 14.15 -23.09 10.60
CA GLN A 129 12.91 -23.02 11.38
C GLN A 129 11.71 -23.35 10.49
N THR A 130 10.66 -23.90 11.09
CA THR A 130 9.35 -24.00 10.44
C THR A 130 8.67 -22.63 10.38
N LEU A 131 7.77 -22.44 9.41
CA LEU A 131 6.95 -21.21 9.35
C LEU A 131 6.14 -20.99 10.63
N LYS A 132 5.69 -22.07 11.29
CA LYS A 132 4.94 -22.01 12.55
C LYS A 132 5.80 -21.43 13.68
N GLU A 133 7.06 -21.84 13.78
CA GLU A 133 8.00 -21.30 14.77
C GLU A 133 8.29 -19.82 14.53
N VAL A 134 8.57 -19.43 13.27
CA VAL A 134 8.75 -18.02 12.91
C VAL A 134 7.49 -17.20 13.21
N TRP A 135 6.30 -17.75 12.93
CA TRP A 135 5.04 -17.06 13.16
C TRP A 135 4.65 -16.96 14.64
N ALA A 136 5.02 -17.93 15.48
CA ALA A 136 4.88 -17.81 16.93
C ALA A 136 5.57 -16.52 17.42
N GLY A 137 6.70 -16.20 16.79
CA GLY A 137 7.37 -14.92 16.92
C GLY A 137 8.29 -14.86 18.13
N ASP A 138 9.43 -14.23 17.94
CA ASP A 138 10.32 -13.81 19.03
C ASP A 138 9.88 -12.45 19.59
N GLU A 139 10.66 -11.91 20.53
CA GLU A 139 10.40 -10.58 21.12
C GLU A 139 10.31 -9.47 20.05
N LYS A 140 11.10 -9.56 18.97
CA LYS A 140 11.08 -8.57 17.89
C LYS A 140 9.74 -8.57 17.16
N LEU A 141 9.25 -9.75 16.77
CA LEU A 141 7.96 -9.86 16.10
C LEU A 141 6.81 -9.46 17.03
N GLN A 142 6.88 -9.79 18.32
CA GLN A 142 5.90 -9.36 19.31
C GLN A 142 5.89 -7.84 19.47
N ASP A 143 7.06 -7.19 19.47
CA ASP A 143 7.14 -5.74 19.54
C ASP A 143 6.47 -5.06 18.34
N VAL A 144 6.75 -5.55 17.12
CA VAL A 144 6.09 -5.08 15.88
C VAL A 144 4.57 -5.21 15.97
N ARG A 145 4.07 -6.33 16.49
CA ARG A 145 2.62 -6.59 16.62
C ARG A 145 1.94 -5.65 17.62
N GLN A 146 2.68 -5.20 18.62
CA GLN A 146 2.21 -4.30 19.68
C GLN A 146 2.40 -2.82 19.33
N MET A 147 2.98 -2.49 18.17
CA MET A 147 3.11 -1.10 17.74
C MET A 147 1.74 -0.45 17.50
N ASN A 148 1.59 0.74 18.07
CA ASN A 148 0.42 1.60 17.94
C ASN A 148 0.84 3.06 17.76
N ARG A 149 -0.11 3.96 17.56
CA ARG A 149 0.16 5.38 17.35
C ARG A 149 0.81 6.05 18.57
N ALA A 150 0.43 5.67 19.78
CA ALA A 150 1.01 6.25 21.00
C ALA A 150 2.51 5.99 21.12
N ARG A 151 2.99 4.85 20.60
CA ARG A 151 4.42 4.47 20.59
C ARG A 151 5.25 5.18 19.52
N THR A 152 4.64 6.01 18.67
CA THR A 152 5.35 6.75 17.62
C THR A 152 5.65 8.19 18.05
N GLN A 153 6.82 8.70 17.69
CA GLN A 153 7.26 10.02 18.14
C GLN A 153 6.57 11.14 17.34
N GLY A 154 5.98 12.12 18.04
CA GLY A 154 5.34 13.29 17.43
C GLY A 154 4.06 13.03 16.62
N CYS A 155 3.58 11.78 16.52
CA CYS A 155 2.49 11.43 15.62
C CYS A 155 1.10 11.39 16.27
N SER A 156 1.00 11.31 17.61
CA SER A 156 -0.27 11.21 18.32
C SER A 156 -1.21 12.40 18.07
N ASN A 157 -0.64 13.61 18.00
CA ASN A 157 -1.32 14.88 17.80
C ASN A 157 -1.00 15.53 16.45
N CYS A 158 -0.47 14.75 15.48
CA CYS A 158 -0.11 15.29 14.17
C CYS A 158 -1.37 15.66 13.37
N ASP A 159 -1.41 16.87 12.80
CA ASP A 159 -2.58 17.33 12.03
C ASP A 159 -2.81 16.55 10.73
N ALA A 160 -1.81 15.79 10.25
CA ALA A 160 -1.94 14.92 9.09
C ALA A 160 -2.28 13.47 9.47
N ARG A 161 -2.52 13.17 10.76
CA ARG A 161 -2.75 11.81 11.29
C ARG A 161 -3.85 11.06 10.55
N LYS A 162 -4.94 11.75 10.18
CA LYS A 162 -6.06 11.23 9.39
C LYS A 162 -5.61 10.65 8.03
N TYR A 163 -4.62 11.28 7.40
CA TYR A 163 -4.09 10.92 6.08
C TYR A 163 -2.85 10.01 6.17
N CYS A 164 -2.26 9.87 7.36
CA CYS A 164 -1.00 9.17 7.58
C CYS A 164 -1.21 7.67 7.80
N GLY A 165 -0.65 6.86 6.88
CA GLY A 165 -0.64 5.40 7.00
C GLY A 165 0.52 4.80 7.81
N TYR A 166 1.45 5.62 8.33
CA TYR A 166 2.69 5.23 9.04
C TYR A 166 3.31 3.88 8.64
N CYS A 167 4.42 3.91 7.93
CA CYS A 167 5.11 2.68 7.52
C CYS A 167 6.32 2.40 8.41
N MET A 168 6.20 1.41 9.31
CA MET A 168 7.33 0.94 10.15
C MET A 168 8.56 0.56 9.31
N GLY A 169 8.37 -0.06 8.15
CA GLY A 169 9.49 -0.43 7.28
C GLY A 169 10.23 0.75 6.66
N LYS A 170 9.54 1.85 6.34
CA LYS A 170 10.19 3.09 5.90
C LYS A 170 10.89 3.80 7.05
N ALA A 171 10.23 3.84 8.22
CA ALA A 171 10.81 4.39 9.44
C ALA A 171 12.13 3.69 9.79
N TYR A 172 12.11 2.35 9.80
CA TYR A 172 13.30 1.52 10.01
C TYR A 172 14.46 1.89 9.07
N LEU A 173 14.18 2.12 7.79
CA LEU A 173 15.22 2.42 6.79
C LEU A 173 15.74 3.86 6.84
N GLU A 174 14.93 4.81 7.25
CA GLU A 174 15.35 6.22 7.36
C GLU A 174 16.05 6.51 8.68
N ASN A 175 15.71 5.77 9.74
CA ASN A 175 16.13 6.04 11.11
C ASN A 175 17.01 4.91 11.69
N GLU A 176 17.86 4.30 10.86
CA GLU A 176 18.90 3.35 11.32
C GLU A 176 18.37 2.19 12.19
N GLY A 177 17.18 1.70 11.86
CA GLY A 177 16.52 0.61 12.57
C GLY A 177 15.43 1.05 13.55
N ASP A 178 15.31 2.33 13.86
CA ASP A 178 14.25 2.85 14.74
C ASP A 178 12.94 3.05 13.96
N TYR A 179 12.01 2.11 14.12
CA TYR A 179 10.68 2.16 13.52
C TYR A 179 9.62 2.86 14.39
N THR A 180 10.03 3.55 15.47
CA THR A 180 9.16 4.44 16.27
C THR A 180 9.22 5.88 15.78
N GLN A 181 10.34 6.27 15.17
CA GLN A 181 10.53 7.56 14.52
C GLN A 181 9.82 7.59 13.16
N PRO A 182 9.07 8.65 12.82
CA PRO A 182 8.41 8.71 11.53
C PRO A 182 9.42 8.83 10.37
N ALA A 183 9.07 8.24 9.23
CA ALA A 183 9.81 8.46 7.98
C ALA A 183 9.38 9.79 7.33
N SER A 184 10.36 10.62 6.98
CA SER A 184 10.21 11.91 6.31
C SER A 184 9.35 11.80 5.04
N ILE A 185 9.56 10.76 4.22
CA ILE A 185 8.79 10.56 3.00
C ILE A 185 7.31 10.31 3.28
N THR A 186 7.02 9.55 4.36
CA THR A 186 5.64 9.23 4.75
C THR A 186 4.94 10.46 5.32
N CYS A 187 5.67 11.30 6.06
CA CYS A 187 5.16 12.59 6.51
C CYS A 187 4.84 13.50 5.32
N ALA A 188 5.78 13.67 4.39
CA ALA A 188 5.58 14.50 3.20
C ALA A 188 4.34 14.06 2.39
N ASP A 189 4.15 12.76 2.20
CA ASP A 189 2.97 12.23 1.52
C ASP A 189 1.65 12.51 2.27
N ALA A 190 1.66 12.35 3.60
CA ALA A 190 0.47 12.59 4.42
C ALA A 190 0.07 14.08 4.40
N PHE A 191 1.04 14.99 4.49
CA PHE A 191 0.79 16.42 4.39
C PHE A 191 0.36 16.85 2.98
N ALA A 192 0.98 16.30 1.92
CA ALA A 192 0.54 16.57 0.55
C ALA A 192 -0.88 16.07 0.28
N TRP A 193 -1.27 14.92 0.86
CA TRP A 193 -2.65 14.43 0.76
C TRP A 193 -3.63 15.33 1.52
N LYS A 194 -3.27 15.78 2.73
CA LYS A 194 -4.05 16.74 3.52
C LYS A 194 -4.29 18.01 2.72
N ASP A 195 -3.25 18.56 2.11
CA ASP A 195 -3.31 19.81 1.35
C ASP A 195 -4.14 19.67 0.07
N ALA A 196 -3.93 18.59 -0.70
CA ALA A 196 -4.76 18.28 -1.87
C ALA A 196 -6.24 18.14 -1.51
N THR A 197 -6.55 17.47 -0.39
CA THR A 197 -7.91 17.34 0.12
C THR A 197 -8.52 18.71 0.43
N LYS A 198 -7.77 19.58 1.11
CA LYS A 198 -8.19 20.94 1.42
C LYS A 198 -8.48 21.75 0.15
N ARG A 199 -7.53 21.78 -0.81
CA ARG A 199 -7.68 22.50 -2.09
C ARG A 199 -8.89 22.02 -2.89
N TYR A 200 -9.12 20.71 -2.93
CA TYR A 200 -10.27 20.13 -3.63
C TYR A 200 -11.61 20.56 -3.01
N VAL A 201 -11.72 20.54 -1.67
CA VAL A 201 -12.94 20.95 -0.95
C VAL A 201 -13.19 22.45 -1.09
N GLU A 202 -12.14 23.28 -1.03
CA GLU A 202 -12.22 24.74 -1.15
C GLU A 202 -12.50 25.23 -2.58
N GLY A 203 -12.46 24.33 -3.58
CA GLY A 203 -12.97 24.60 -4.92
C GLY A 203 -11.90 24.84 -5.99
N ASP A 204 -10.65 24.42 -5.78
CA ASP A 204 -9.66 24.30 -6.86
C ASP A 204 -10.06 23.13 -7.79
N ARG A 205 -11.05 23.41 -8.64
CA ARG A 205 -11.75 22.41 -9.47
C ARG A 205 -11.01 22.15 -10.78
N SER A 206 -9.79 21.64 -10.72
CA SER A 206 -9.23 20.87 -11.84
C SER A 206 -9.84 19.47 -11.82
N LYS A 207 -11.12 19.32 -12.20
CA LYS A 207 -11.76 18.00 -12.31
C LYS A 207 -11.31 17.31 -13.60
N PRO A 208 -10.45 16.28 -13.57
CA PRO A 208 -10.46 15.29 -14.65
C PRO A 208 -11.84 14.61 -14.66
N GLN A 209 -12.42 14.41 -15.84
CA GLN A 209 -13.71 13.70 -15.96
C GLN A 209 -13.59 12.32 -15.32
N ALA A 210 -14.50 12.01 -14.39
CA ALA A 210 -14.61 10.69 -13.79
C ALA A 210 -14.74 9.64 -14.91
N THR A 211 -13.85 8.64 -14.89
CA THR A 211 -13.98 7.53 -15.82
C THR A 211 -15.17 6.68 -15.42
N PRO A 212 -16.04 6.28 -16.37
CA PRO A 212 -17.12 5.35 -16.06
C PRO A 212 -16.53 4.11 -15.37
N LYS A 213 -17.11 3.70 -14.23
CA LYS A 213 -16.71 2.44 -13.59
C LYS A 213 -16.76 1.34 -14.65
N PRO A 214 -15.67 0.61 -14.90
CA PRO A 214 -15.67 -0.41 -15.94
C PRO A 214 -16.78 -1.41 -15.63
N THR A 215 -17.68 -1.59 -16.59
CA THR A 215 -18.68 -2.64 -16.54
C THR A 215 -17.93 -3.96 -16.42
N ARG A 216 -18.07 -4.64 -15.28
CA ARG A 216 -17.49 -5.97 -15.08
C ARG A 216 -18.08 -6.86 -16.18
N LYS A 217 -17.29 -7.22 -17.19
CA LYS A 217 -17.64 -8.36 -18.04
C LYS A 217 -17.82 -9.57 -17.11
N PRO A 218 -18.86 -10.39 -17.29
CA PRO A 218 -19.04 -11.59 -16.49
C PRO A 218 -17.74 -12.40 -16.55
N VAL A 219 -17.16 -12.64 -15.38
CA VAL A 219 -15.98 -13.48 -15.25
C VAL A 219 -16.33 -14.83 -15.85
N PHE A 220 -15.48 -15.33 -16.74
CA PHE A 220 -15.58 -16.68 -17.26
C PHE A 220 -15.83 -17.63 -16.09
N ASN A 221 -17.01 -18.25 -16.07
CA ASN A 221 -17.32 -19.25 -15.07
C ASN A 221 -16.46 -20.46 -15.44
N ILE A 222 -15.35 -20.66 -14.73
CA ILE A 222 -14.55 -21.89 -14.85
C ILE A 222 -15.43 -23.01 -14.32
N ARG A 223 -16.28 -23.57 -15.20
CA ARG A 223 -16.91 -24.86 -14.93
C ARG A 223 -15.76 -25.86 -14.85
N SER A 224 -15.45 -26.28 -13.64
CA SER A 224 -14.49 -27.35 -13.38
C SER A 224 -14.99 -28.61 -14.08
N THR A 225 -14.33 -29.04 -15.15
CA THR A 225 -14.43 -30.42 -15.66
C THR A 225 -13.49 -31.32 -14.86
N HIS A 226 -13.70 -31.37 -13.54
CA HIS A 226 -13.03 -32.34 -12.67
C HIS A 226 -14.08 -33.07 -11.86
N ASP A 227 -14.24 -34.36 -12.17
CA ASP A 227 -14.91 -35.33 -11.33
C ASP A 227 -14.39 -35.19 -9.89
N SER A 228 -15.33 -34.99 -8.98
CA SER A 228 -15.05 -34.80 -7.55
C SER A 228 -14.63 -36.13 -6.91
N PRO A 229 -13.51 -36.23 -6.19
CA PRO A 229 -13.32 -37.26 -5.18
C PRO A 229 -14.09 -36.86 -3.90
N PRO A 230 -14.48 -37.83 -3.05
CA PRO A 230 -15.41 -37.60 -1.95
C PRO A 230 -14.83 -36.64 -0.89
N LYS A 231 -15.69 -35.71 -0.46
CA LYS A 231 -15.39 -34.69 0.56
C LYS A 231 -15.06 -35.36 1.90
N ALA A 232 -13.81 -35.23 2.36
CA ALA A 232 -13.50 -35.43 3.77
C ALA A 232 -14.11 -34.29 4.60
N LYS A 233 -15.05 -34.63 5.49
CA LYS A 233 -15.58 -33.69 6.50
C LYS A 233 -14.49 -33.45 7.55
N VAL A 234 -13.95 -32.25 7.61
CA VAL A 234 -13.20 -31.76 8.76
C VAL A 234 -14.12 -30.82 9.54
N THR A 235 -14.63 -31.31 10.66
CA THR A 235 -15.36 -30.50 11.65
C THR A 235 -14.33 -29.79 12.52
N ILE A 236 -14.20 -28.47 12.39
CA ILE A 236 -13.43 -27.66 13.34
C ILE A 236 -14.41 -27.22 14.44
N CYS A 237 -14.26 -27.81 15.62
CA CYS A 237 -14.97 -27.40 16.81
C CYS A 237 -14.42 -26.05 17.28
N GLY A 238 -15.32 -25.08 17.49
CA GLY A 238 -14.97 -23.77 18.02
C GLY A 238 -14.64 -23.80 19.51
N ASN A 239 -13.96 -22.73 19.93
CA ASN A 239 -13.52 -22.34 21.27
C ASN A 239 -12.22 -22.97 21.78
N CYS A 240 -11.14 -22.19 21.65
CA CYS A 240 -10.18 -21.81 22.70
C CYS A 240 -9.48 -20.53 22.26
#